data_AF-A0A817RLF4-F1
#
_entry.id   AF-A0A817RLF4-F1
#
_cell.length_a   1.000
_cell.length_b   1.000
_cell.length_c   1.000
_cell.angle_alpha   90.00
_cell.angle_beta   90.00
_cell.angle_gamma   90.00
#
_symmetry.space_group_name_H-M   'P 1'
#
loop_
_entity.id
_entity.type
_entity.pdbx_description
1 polymer ?
#
loop_
_entity_poly.entity_id
_entity_poly.type
_entity_poly.pdbx_seq_one_letter_code
_entity_poly.pdbx_strand_id
1 'polypeptide(L)'
;GTIINGYRKLAKQNQLWISLGGFHERSADESRVLNTHLIINDQGDIVSRYSKIHLFDVQAGSLIIRESDFTQAGSSIVNPIETPAGRIGLGICYDLRFVEFARLLTKSRQNGAQILTYPSAFTKHTGEAHWE
;
A
#
# COMPACT_ATOMS: atom_id res chain seq x y z
N GLY A 1 12.87 12.44 0.42
CA GLY A 1 13.79 12.29 1.58
C GLY A 1 14.91 11.33 1.25
N THR A 2 15.95 11.26 2.08
CA THR A 2 17.18 10.47 1.83
C THR A 2 16.92 9.00 1.54
N ILE A 3 16.04 8.35 2.32
CA ILE A 3 15.69 6.92 2.15
C ILE A 3 15.07 6.66 0.78
N ILE A 4 14.04 7.42 0.41
CA ILE A 4 13.36 7.26 -0.89
C ILE A 4 14.32 7.55 -2.06
N ASN A 5 15.19 8.57 -1.93
CA ASN A 5 16.22 8.83 -2.94
C ASN A 5 17.22 7.67 -3.08
N GLY A 6 17.54 6.98 -1.97
CA GLY A 6 18.32 5.75 -1.99
C GLY A 6 17.65 4.66 -2.81
N TYR A 7 16.36 4.38 -2.55
CA TYR A 7 15.60 3.39 -3.33
C TYR A 7 15.46 3.76 -4.81
N ARG A 8 15.21 5.04 -5.13
CA ARG A 8 15.17 5.52 -6.52
C ARG A 8 16.51 5.28 -7.24
N LYS A 9 17.63 5.55 -6.57
CA LYS A 9 18.96 5.28 -7.10
C LYS A 9 19.19 3.78 -7.32
N LEU A 10 18.80 2.94 -6.36
CA LEU A 10 18.89 1.48 -6.48
C LEU A 10 18.05 0.95 -7.64
N ALA A 11 16.81 1.42 -7.79
CA ALA A 11 15.92 1.06 -8.90
C ALA A 11 16.60 1.34 -10.25
N LYS A 12 17.13 2.57 -10.40
CA LYS A 12 17.83 3.00 -11.62
C LYS A 12 19.12 2.22 -11.89
N GLN A 13 19.94 2.01 -10.86
CA GLN A 13 21.23 1.31 -11.00
C GLN A 13 21.07 -0.15 -11.39
N ASN A 14 20.02 -0.81 -10.87
CA ASN A 14 19.78 -2.23 -11.12
C ASN A 14 18.76 -2.47 -12.24
N GLN A 15 18.18 -1.41 -12.82
CA GLN A 15 17.14 -1.50 -13.86
C GLN A 15 15.93 -2.32 -13.39
N LEU A 16 15.51 -2.09 -12.14
CA LEU A 16 14.42 -2.84 -11.50
C LEU A 16 13.29 -1.92 -11.07
N TRP A 17 12.07 -2.44 -11.18
CA TRP A 17 10.89 -1.86 -10.55
C TRP A 17 10.86 -2.25 -9.07
N ILE A 18 10.50 -1.30 -8.20
CA ILE A 18 10.45 -1.51 -6.75
C ILE A 18 9.04 -1.15 -6.25
N SER A 19 8.45 -2.09 -5.50
CA SER A 19 7.24 -1.89 -4.73
C SER A 19 7.58 -1.68 -3.25
N LEU A 20 7.53 -0.43 -2.78
CA LEU A 20 7.73 -0.06 -1.38
C LEU A 20 6.39 -0.05 -0.66
N GLY A 21 6.03 -1.18 -0.06
CA GLY A 21 4.66 -1.56 0.25
C GLY A 21 3.95 -0.90 1.45
N GLY A 22 4.55 0.08 2.11
CA GLY A 22 3.94 0.67 3.32
C GLY A 22 4.98 1.33 4.21
N PHE A 23 5.58 2.41 3.72
CA PHE A 23 6.52 3.20 4.52
C PHE A 23 5.79 4.39 5.15
N HIS A 24 6.31 4.85 6.28
CA HIS A 24 5.79 6.03 6.97
C HIS A 24 6.19 7.30 6.21
N GLU A 25 5.17 7.99 5.72
CA GLU A 25 5.32 9.27 5.08
C GLU A 25 4.80 10.39 6.00
N ARG A 26 5.51 11.52 6.04
CA ARG A 26 5.01 12.70 6.76
C ARG A 26 3.65 13.13 6.19
N SER A 27 2.67 13.27 7.07
CA SER A 27 1.36 13.81 6.71
C SER A 27 1.31 15.34 6.91
N ALA A 28 0.19 15.97 6.58
CA ALA A 28 -0.05 17.38 6.88
C ALA A 28 -0.25 17.62 8.39
N ASP A 29 -0.69 16.60 9.12
CA ASP A 29 -0.82 16.57 10.57
C ASP A 29 0.50 16.06 11.17
N GLU A 30 1.23 16.91 11.87
CA GLU A 30 2.54 16.55 12.41
C GLU A 30 2.49 15.46 13.49
N SER A 31 1.32 15.20 14.08
CA SER A 31 1.12 14.13 15.06
C SER A 31 0.95 12.74 14.43
N ARG A 32 0.70 12.67 13.12
CA ARG A 32 0.40 11.42 12.42
C ARG A 32 1.19 11.28 11.11
N VAL A 33 1.41 10.03 10.72
CA VAL A 33 2.04 9.69 9.44
C VAL A 33 1.04 9.07 8.48
N LEU A 34 1.33 9.03 7.19
CA LEU A 34 0.60 8.20 6.23
C LEU A 34 1.32 6.86 6.10
N ASN A 35 0.55 5.78 5.98
CA ASN A 35 1.07 4.49 5.55
C ASN A 35 1.00 4.41 4.02
N THR A 36 2.12 4.62 3.34
CA THR A 36 2.15 4.85 1.90
C THR A 36 2.83 3.69 1.14
N HIS A 37 2.17 3.20 0.10
CA HIS A 37 2.70 2.25 -0.88
C HIS A 37 3.16 3.02 -2.13
N LEU A 38 4.46 2.99 -2.42
CA LEU A 38 5.05 3.58 -3.62
C LEU A 38 5.47 2.52 -4.63
N ILE A 39 5.28 2.85 -5.91
CA ILE A 39 5.90 2.14 -7.02
C ILE A 39 6.95 3.04 -7.66
N ILE A 40 8.16 2.51 -7.78
CA ILE A 40 9.30 3.16 -8.43
C ILE A 40 9.66 2.34 -9.67
N ASN A 41 9.77 2.98 -10.83
CA ASN A 41 10.18 2.30 -12.06
C ASN A 41 11.71 2.12 -12.14
N ASP A 42 12.16 1.40 -13.18
CA ASP A 42 13.56 1.14 -13.51
C ASP A 42 14.37 2.39 -13.89
N GLN A 43 13.73 3.54 -14.08
CA GLN A 43 14.40 4.84 -14.27
C GLN A 43 14.58 5.60 -12.94
N GLY A 44 14.05 5.05 -11.84
CA GLY A 44 14.05 5.67 -10.52
C GLY A 44 12.92 6.70 -10.34
N ASP A 45 11.91 6.72 -11.20
CA ASP A 45 10.75 7.60 -11.07
C ASP A 45 9.67 6.97 -10.20
N ILE A 46 9.03 7.79 -9.36
CA ILE A 46 7.85 7.37 -8.62
C ILE A 46 6.66 7.44 -9.59
N VAL A 47 6.12 6.29 -9.94
CA VAL A 47 5.04 6.18 -10.93
C VAL A 47 3.66 5.97 -10.29
N SER A 48 3.62 5.62 -9.01
CA SER A 48 2.37 5.60 -8.23
C SER A 48 2.62 5.76 -6.74
N ARG A 49 1.60 6.29 -6.07
CA ARG A 49 1.54 6.51 -4.63
C ARG A 49 0.13 6.24 -4.13
N TYR A 50 -0.02 5.23 -3.29
CA TYR A 50 -1.25 4.93 -2.56
C TYR A 50 -1.02 5.15 -1.08
N SER A 51 -1.92 5.84 -0.38
CA SER A 51 -1.89 5.92 1.09
C SER A 51 -3.07 5.12 1.63
N LYS A 52 -2.80 4.23 2.59
CA LYS A 52 -3.76 3.27 3.16
C LYS A 52 -5.04 3.97 3.60
N ILE A 53 -6.18 3.55 3.05
CA ILE A 53 -7.47 4.17 3.38
C ILE A 53 -8.17 3.46 4.54
N HIS A 54 -8.00 2.14 4.67
CA HIS A 54 -8.59 1.38 5.77
C HIS A 54 -7.56 1.17 6.88
N LEU A 55 -7.62 1.99 7.92
CA LEU A 55 -6.77 1.84 9.09
C LEU A 55 -7.22 0.67 9.97
N PHE A 56 -6.27 -0.03 10.56
CA PHE A 56 -6.48 -1.17 11.42
C PHE A 56 -6.84 -0.73 12.85
N ASP A 57 -8.12 -0.42 13.01
CA ASP A 57 -8.72 -0.13 14.31
C ASP A 57 -9.60 -1.33 14.71
N VAL A 58 -9.08 -2.18 15.58
CA VAL A 58 -9.72 -3.44 15.97
C VAL A 58 -9.76 -3.57 17.48
N GLN A 59 -10.93 -3.99 17.98
CA GLN A 59 -11.14 -4.42 19.35
C GLN A 59 -11.61 -5.87 19.34
N ALA A 60 -10.77 -6.78 19.83
CA ALA A 60 -11.05 -8.21 19.93
C ALA A 60 -10.78 -8.69 21.36
N GLY A 61 -11.86 -8.85 22.15
CA GLY A 61 -11.74 -9.14 23.58
C GLY A 61 -10.99 -8.02 24.31
N SER A 62 -9.85 -8.35 24.93
CA SER A 62 -8.97 -7.40 25.60
C SER A 62 -7.93 -6.75 24.68
N LEU A 63 -7.77 -7.24 23.44
CA LEU A 63 -6.83 -6.66 22.49
C LEU A 63 -7.48 -5.46 21.81
N ILE A 64 -6.90 -4.27 22.02
CA ILE A 64 -7.29 -3.03 21.34
C ILE A 64 -6.07 -2.56 20.56
N ILE A 65 -6.20 -2.48 19.24
CA ILE A 65 -5.21 -1.88 18.36
C ILE A 65 -5.88 -0.74 17.60
N ARG A 66 -5.26 0.44 17.63
CA ARG A 66 -5.73 1.64 16.94
C ARG A 66 -4.59 2.21 16.10
N GLU A 67 -4.55 1.84 14.83
CA GLU A 67 -3.58 2.41 13.89
C GLU A 67 -3.85 3.91 13.69
N SER A 68 -5.12 4.35 13.82
CA SER A 68 -5.54 5.74 13.66
C SER A 68 -4.99 6.72 14.68
N ASP A 69 -4.53 6.24 15.85
CA ASP A 69 -3.89 7.08 16.88
C ASP A 69 -2.57 7.69 16.36
N PHE A 70 -1.90 7.04 15.41
CA PHE A 70 -0.58 7.44 14.90
C PHE A 70 -0.54 7.61 13.38
N THR A 71 -1.55 7.12 12.67
CA THR A 71 -1.61 7.11 11.20
C THR A 71 -2.83 7.86 10.70
N GLN A 72 -2.64 8.72 9.72
CA GLN A 72 -3.72 9.35 8.98
C GLN A 72 -4.15 8.41 7.83
N ALA A 73 -5.46 8.29 7.62
CA ALA A 73 -6.00 7.57 6.47
C ALA A 73 -5.74 8.34 5.17
N GLY A 74 -5.48 7.61 4.09
CA GLY A 74 -5.50 8.15 2.74
C GLY A 74 -6.89 8.63 2.33
N SER A 75 -6.95 9.50 1.33
CA SER A 75 -8.19 10.14 0.87
C SER A 75 -8.81 9.51 -0.38
N SER A 76 -8.08 8.63 -1.08
CA SER A 76 -8.53 8.09 -2.36
C SER A 76 -7.85 6.77 -2.73
N ILE A 77 -8.56 5.97 -3.51
CA ILE A 77 -8.02 4.81 -4.20
C ILE A 77 -7.33 5.31 -5.47
N VAL A 78 -6.10 4.85 -5.73
CA VAL A 78 -5.41 5.13 -6.99
C VAL A 78 -5.75 4.10 -8.05
N ASN A 79 -5.80 4.56 -9.31
CA ASN A 79 -6.01 3.68 -10.44
C ASN A 79 -4.86 2.67 -10.56
N PRO A 80 -5.14 1.45 -11.06
CA PRO A 80 -4.10 0.49 -11.39
C PRO A 80 -3.09 1.08 -12.39
N ILE A 81 -1.82 0.72 -12.27
CA ILE A 81 -0.74 1.20 -13.13
C ILE A 81 -0.15 0.08 -13.97
N GLU A 82 0.28 0.41 -15.19
CA GLU A 82 1.02 -0.52 -16.05
C GLU A 82 2.44 -0.73 -15.51
N THR A 83 2.86 -1.99 -15.46
CA THR A 83 4.21 -2.39 -15.08
C THR A 83 4.68 -3.52 -15.98
N PRO A 84 5.99 -3.84 -16.02
CA PRO A 84 6.49 -5.01 -16.74
C PRO A 84 5.89 -6.35 -16.29
N ALA A 85 5.36 -6.43 -15.06
CA ALA A 85 4.69 -7.63 -14.54
C ALA A 85 3.19 -7.69 -14.90
N GLY A 86 2.66 -6.65 -15.55
CA GLY A 86 1.23 -6.45 -15.80
C GLY A 86 0.67 -5.26 -15.03
N ARG A 87 -0.64 -5.04 -15.16
CA ARG A 87 -1.32 -3.93 -14.51
C ARG A 87 -1.59 -4.23 -13.04
N ILE A 88 -0.98 -3.45 -12.15
CA ILE A 88 -1.07 -3.69 -10.71
C ILE A 88 -2.01 -2.69 -10.02
N GLY A 89 -2.86 -3.17 -9.12
CA GLY A 89 -3.67 -2.37 -8.20
C GLY A 89 -3.04 -2.40 -6.80
N LEU A 90 -2.98 -1.23 -6.16
CA LEU A 90 -2.26 -1.05 -4.90
C LEU A 90 -3.23 -1.06 -3.72
N GLY A 91 -2.93 -1.90 -2.72
CA GLY A 91 -3.59 -1.95 -1.42
C GLY A 91 -2.55 -2.25 -0.34
N ILE A 92 -2.90 -2.02 0.93
CA ILE A 92 -2.01 -2.26 2.06
C ILE A 92 -2.77 -3.02 3.14
N CYS A 93 -2.26 -4.19 3.52
CA CYS A 93 -2.70 -4.94 4.69
C CYS A 93 -4.22 -5.02 4.85
N TYR A 94 -4.78 -4.20 5.74
CA TYR A 94 -6.17 -4.23 6.12
C TYR A 94 -7.15 -3.93 4.97
N ASP A 95 -6.69 -3.28 3.89
CA ASP A 95 -7.48 -3.12 2.67
C ASP A 95 -7.96 -4.46 2.10
N LEU A 96 -7.24 -5.55 2.33
CA LEU A 96 -7.62 -6.91 1.92
C LEU A 96 -8.97 -7.35 2.50
N ARG A 97 -9.38 -6.79 3.65
CA ARG A 97 -10.66 -7.11 4.29
C ARG A 97 -11.88 -6.52 3.58
N PHE A 98 -11.67 -5.58 2.66
CA PHE A 98 -12.73 -4.82 2.00
C PHE A 98 -12.86 -5.27 0.55
N VAL A 99 -13.81 -6.17 0.28
CA VAL A 99 -14.00 -6.74 -1.07
C VAL A 99 -14.32 -5.64 -2.10
N GLU A 100 -15.03 -4.59 -1.69
CA GLU A 100 -15.34 -3.42 -2.49
C GLU A 100 -14.07 -2.73 -3.00
N PHE A 101 -13.01 -2.69 -2.20
CA PHE A 101 -11.72 -2.12 -2.60
C PHE A 101 -11.13 -2.90 -3.79
N ALA A 102 -11.06 -4.23 -3.66
CA ALA A 102 -10.58 -5.11 -4.74
C ALA A 102 -11.47 -4.99 -6.00
N ARG A 103 -12.80 -4.92 -5.83
CA ARG A 103 -13.74 -4.73 -6.94
C ARG A 103 -13.53 -3.40 -7.65
N LEU A 104 -13.29 -2.32 -6.92
CA LEU A 104 -13.04 -1.01 -7.52
C LEU A 104 -11.76 -0.98 -8.37
N LEU A 105 -10.71 -1.69 -7.94
CA LEU A 105 -9.45 -1.80 -8.67
C LEU A 105 -9.55 -2.71 -9.92
N THR A 106 -10.46 -3.70 -9.91
CA THR A 106 -10.56 -4.71 -10.97
C THR A 106 -11.73 -4.49 -11.93
N LYS A 107 -12.71 -3.63 -11.60
CA LYS A 107 -13.98 -3.49 -12.35
C LYS A 107 -13.83 -3.16 -13.84
N SER A 108 -12.77 -2.46 -14.23
CA SER A 108 -12.59 -2.03 -15.62
C SER A 108 -12.01 -3.17 -16.45
N ARG A 109 -12.68 -3.58 -17.53
CA ARG A 109 -12.14 -4.62 -18.42
C ARG A 109 -10.86 -4.17 -19.13
N GLN A 110 -10.79 -2.91 -19.52
CA GLN A 110 -9.64 -2.37 -20.26
C GLN A 110 -8.57 -1.80 -19.35
N ASN A 111 -8.93 -1.24 -18.19
CA ASN A 111 -8.03 -0.52 -17.27
C ASN A 111 -7.97 -1.13 -15.84
N GLY A 112 -8.57 -2.29 -15.62
CA GLY A 112 -8.60 -2.96 -14.32
C GLY A 112 -7.30 -3.68 -14.01
N ALA A 113 -7.01 -3.79 -12.72
CA ALA A 113 -5.85 -4.51 -12.21
C ALA A 113 -5.90 -5.99 -12.62
N GLN A 114 -4.78 -6.49 -13.12
CA GLN A 114 -4.51 -7.91 -13.35
C GLN A 114 -3.88 -8.55 -12.10
N ILE A 115 -3.15 -7.76 -11.32
CA ILE A 115 -2.50 -8.16 -10.08
C ILE A 115 -2.94 -7.19 -8.98
N LEU A 116 -3.36 -7.71 -7.83
CA LEU A 116 -3.58 -6.92 -6.63
C LEU A 116 -2.45 -7.17 -5.65
N THR A 117 -1.92 -6.11 -5.07
CA THR A 117 -0.84 -6.21 -4.09
C THR A 117 -1.34 -5.80 -2.71
N TYR A 118 -1.01 -6.61 -1.70
CA TYR A 118 -1.28 -6.33 -0.29
C TYR A 118 -0.01 -6.56 0.55
N PRO A 119 1.04 -5.74 0.38
CA PRO A 119 2.13 -5.69 1.35
C PRO A 119 1.56 -5.46 2.77
N SER A 120 2.01 -6.30 3.71
CA SER A 120 1.31 -6.46 4.99
C SER A 120 2.24 -6.82 6.14
N ALA A 121 1.79 -6.51 7.35
CA ALA A 121 2.37 -6.96 8.61
C ALA A 121 1.24 -7.47 9.52
N PHE A 122 0.76 -8.68 9.27
CA PHE A 122 -0.34 -9.27 10.05
C PHE A 122 0.15 -9.65 11.46
N THR A 123 -0.73 -9.53 12.45
CA THR A 123 -0.48 -10.16 13.75
C THR A 123 -0.53 -11.67 13.59
N LYS A 124 0.28 -12.41 14.36
CA LYS A 124 0.43 -13.87 14.22
C LYS A 124 -0.93 -14.61 14.16
N HIS A 125 -1.77 -14.40 15.18
CA HIS A 125 -3.07 -15.07 15.27
C HIS A 125 -4.02 -14.70 14.13
N THR A 126 -4.02 -13.43 13.71
CA THR A 126 -4.86 -12.99 12.59
C THR A 126 -4.35 -13.57 11.28
N GLY A 127 -3.03 -13.65 11.10
CA GLY A 127 -2.40 -14.25 9.93
C GLY A 127 -2.73 -15.73 9.79
N GLU A 128 -2.56 -16.50 10.87
CA GLU A 128 -2.85 -17.94 10.90
C GLU A 128 -4.30 -18.27 10.51
N ALA A 129 -5.26 -17.44 10.91
CA ALA A 129 -6.68 -17.70 10.67
C ALA A 129 -7.23 -17.14 9.35
N HIS A 130 -6.54 -16.18 8.71
CA HIS A 130 -7.17 -15.35 7.68
C HIS A 130 -6.25 -14.88 6.54
N TRP A 131 -4.99 -15.28 6.51
CA TRP A 131 -4.10 -14.85 5.44
C TRP A 131 -4.31 -15.66 4.14
N GLU A 132 -4.51 -16.97 4.27
CA GLU A 132 -4.84 -17.89 3.17
C GLU A 132 -6.35 -18.05 3.00
#